data_AF-A0A935S4I3-F1
#
_entry.id   AF-A0A935S4I3-F1
#
_cell.length_a   1.000
_cell.length_b   1.000
_cell.length_c   1.000
_cell.angle_alpha   90.00
_cell.angle_beta   90.00
_cell.angle_gamma   90.00
#
_symmetry.space_group_name_H-M   'P 1'
#
loop_
_entity.id
_entity.type
_entity.pdbx_description
1 polymer ?
#
loop_
_entity_poly.entity_id
_entity_poly.type
_entity_poly.pdbx_seq_one_letter_code
_entity_poly.pdbx_strand_id
1 'polypeptide(L)'
;MYILIFLFPYFFTSIDVPEFQKSTPVRWSFEIKKINNTEFEILATATIEKGWILYSQFTDDNGPVPTQFVIDEQVVRFEEKTTSMKEFDPLFEVEVIKFKDKAIFSKIIKKSATGKVNGYVTFMTCDGAKCLPPTDVNFNLDIN
;
A
#
# COMPACT_ATOMS: atom_id res chain seq x y z
N MET A 1 -24.34 20.55 61.03
CA MET A 1 -23.05 20.11 60.48
C MET A 1 -23.27 19.85 58.99
N TYR A 2 -23.00 20.84 58.16
CA TYR A 2 -23.26 20.77 56.71
C TYR A 2 -22.14 19.98 56.04
N ILE A 3 -22.48 18.85 55.41
CA ILE A 3 -21.57 18.09 54.56
C ILE A 3 -21.59 18.75 53.18
N LEU A 4 -20.48 19.42 52.85
CA LEU A 4 -20.21 19.95 51.52
C LEU A 4 -19.82 18.79 50.58
N ILE A 5 -20.74 18.41 49.70
CA ILE A 5 -20.45 17.50 48.59
C ILE A 5 -19.89 18.34 47.44
N PHE A 6 -18.58 18.29 47.24
CA PHE A 6 -17.95 18.81 46.03
C PHE A 6 -18.18 17.81 44.89
N LEU A 7 -19.11 18.13 43.99
CA LEU A 7 -19.25 17.45 42.70
C LEU A 7 -18.07 17.87 41.81
N PHE A 8 -17.04 17.02 41.75
CA PHE A 8 -15.95 17.16 40.78
C PHE A 8 -16.49 16.72 39.40
N PRO A 9 -16.49 17.59 38.37
CA PRO A 9 -16.92 17.16 37.05
C PRO A 9 -15.86 16.19 36.50
N TYR A 10 -16.26 14.94 36.26
CA TYR A 10 -15.46 13.99 35.49
C TYR A 10 -15.32 14.52 34.08
N PHE A 11 -14.28 15.32 33.85
CA PHE A 11 -13.83 15.70 32.53
C PHE A 11 -13.25 14.43 31.87
N PHE A 12 -14.10 13.71 31.15
CA PHE A 12 -13.70 12.59 30.30
C PHE A 12 -12.79 13.15 29.19
N THR A 13 -11.49 13.21 29.44
CA THR A 13 -10.50 13.47 28.39
C THR A 13 -10.47 12.22 27.51
N SER A 14 -10.96 12.32 26.28
CA SER A 14 -10.76 11.31 25.25
C SER A 14 -9.26 11.11 25.07
N ILE A 15 -8.76 9.97 25.53
CA ILE A 15 -7.40 9.54 25.24
C ILE A 15 -7.43 9.08 23.78
N ASP A 16 -6.96 9.96 22.89
CA ASP A 16 -6.67 9.58 21.51
C ASP A 16 -5.51 8.58 21.54
N VAL A 17 -5.83 7.29 21.43
CA VAL A 17 -4.82 6.24 21.28
C VAL A 17 -4.27 6.37 19.86
N PRO A 18 -3.00 6.75 19.65
CA PRO A 18 -2.43 6.78 18.31
C PRO A 18 -2.44 5.35 17.75
N GLU A 19 -3.08 5.15 16.60
CA GLU A 19 -3.03 3.89 15.86
C GLU A 19 -1.56 3.55 15.59
N PHE A 20 -1.08 2.49 16.21
CA PHE A 20 0.22 1.91 15.89
C PHE A 20 0.12 1.31 14.48
N GLN A 21 0.39 2.12 13.46
CA GLN A 21 0.63 1.63 12.11
C GLN A 21 1.80 0.65 12.23
N LYS A 22 1.49 -0.64 12.11
CA LYS A 22 2.47 -1.72 12.11
C LYS A 22 3.57 -1.33 11.12
N SER A 23 4.78 -1.08 11.62
CA SER A 23 5.92 -0.70 10.77
C SER A 23 6.22 -1.87 9.84
N THR A 24 5.68 -1.80 8.62
CA THR A 24 5.99 -2.75 7.55
C THR A 24 7.25 -2.28 6.84
N PRO A 25 8.12 -3.19 6.41
CA PRO A 25 9.34 -2.83 5.69
C PRO A 25 9.08 -2.24 4.31
N VAL A 26 7.84 -2.32 3.82
CA VAL A 26 7.38 -1.61 2.63
C VAL A 26 6.28 -0.66 3.04
N ARG A 27 6.50 0.64 2.81
CA ARG A 27 5.55 1.71 3.08
C ARG A 27 4.98 2.24 1.77
N TRP A 28 3.65 2.30 1.68
CA TRP A 28 2.97 2.78 0.49
C TRP A 28 2.49 4.22 0.64
N SER A 29 2.61 4.99 -0.44
CA SER A 29 2.00 6.30 -0.66
C SER A 29 1.17 6.24 -1.94
N PHE A 30 0.01 6.89 -1.94
CA PHE A 30 -0.88 6.95 -3.10
C PHE A 30 -1.20 8.42 -3.38
N GLU A 31 -0.91 8.85 -4.60
CA GLU A 31 -1.17 10.20 -5.08
C GLU A 31 -2.05 10.14 -6.31
N ILE A 32 -2.83 11.19 -6.54
CA ILE A 32 -3.62 11.35 -7.75
C ILE A 32 -3.29 12.67 -8.45
N LYS A 33 -3.09 12.60 -9.76
CA LYS A 33 -2.80 13.75 -10.61
C LYS A 33 -3.87 13.88 -11.67
N LYS A 34 -4.48 15.05 -11.77
CA LYS A 34 -5.41 15.36 -12.86
C LYS A 34 -4.63 15.52 -14.16
N ILE A 35 -4.94 14.71 -15.17
CA ILE A 35 -4.37 14.83 -16.52
C ILE A 35 -5.21 15.81 -17.34
N ASN A 36 -6.53 15.60 -17.33
CA ASN A 36 -7.51 16.46 -17.99
C ASN A 36 -8.86 16.37 -17.25
N ASN A 37 -9.94 16.87 -17.85
CA ASN A 37 -11.27 16.88 -17.19
C ASN A 37 -11.89 15.49 -17.01
N THR A 38 -11.40 14.48 -17.73
CA THR A 38 -11.95 13.12 -17.75
C THR A 38 -10.97 12.05 -17.28
N GLU A 39 -9.68 12.36 -17.14
CA GLU A 39 -8.63 11.39 -16.84
C GLU A 39 -7.71 11.85 -15.71
N PHE A 40 -7.35 10.90 -14.86
CA PHE A 40 -6.48 11.08 -13.71
C PHE A 40 -5.43 9.97 -13.70
N GLU A 41 -4.22 10.27 -13.24
CA GLU A 41 -3.16 9.30 -13.00
C GLU A 41 -3.06 9.03 -11.49
N ILE A 42 -3.22 7.78 -11.10
CA ILE A 42 -2.83 7.29 -9.78
C ILE A 42 -1.34 7.00 -9.81
N LEU A 43 -0.58 7.50 -8.84
CA LEU A 43 0.80 7.13 -8.57
C LEU A 43 0.86 6.41 -7.23
N ALA A 44 1.19 5.11 -7.27
CA ALA A 44 1.44 4.31 -6.08
C ALA A 44 2.95 4.17 -5.88
N THR A 45 3.48 4.63 -4.76
CA THR A 45 4.91 4.59 -4.43
C THR A 45 5.13 3.69 -3.22
N ALA A 46 5.86 2.61 -3.41
CA ALA A 46 6.38 1.77 -2.34
C ALA A 46 7.80 2.24 -1.98
N THR A 47 8.00 2.66 -0.73
CA THR A 47 9.33 2.87 -0.13
C THR A 47 9.72 1.60 0.60
N ILE A 48 10.84 1.01 0.22
CA ILE A 48 11.27 -0.32 0.66
C ILE A 48 12.49 -0.14 1.56
N GLU A 49 12.41 -0.66 2.79
CA GLU A 49 13.53 -0.64 3.72
C GLU A 49 14.74 -1.41 3.16
N LYS A 50 15.94 -0.92 3.48
CA LYS A 50 17.18 -1.52 2.98
C LYS A 50 17.26 -2.99 3.40
N GLY A 51 17.57 -3.85 2.44
CA GLY A 51 17.65 -5.30 2.63
C GLY A 51 16.34 -6.04 2.34
N TRP A 52 15.22 -5.32 2.26
CA TRP A 52 13.94 -5.88 1.86
C TRP A 52 13.70 -5.75 0.36
N ILE A 53 12.81 -6.61 -0.12
CA ILE A 53 12.47 -6.78 -1.52
C ILE A 53 10.96 -6.70 -1.67
N LEU A 54 10.49 -5.98 -2.69
CA LEU A 54 9.11 -6.02 -3.16
C LEU A 54 9.06 -6.72 -4.52
N TYR A 55 8.09 -7.61 -4.73
CA TYR A 55 7.95 -8.34 -5.99
C TYR A 55 7.08 -7.61 -7.00
N SER A 56 7.40 -7.77 -8.29
CA SER A 56 6.65 -7.18 -9.41
C SER A 56 5.27 -7.80 -9.58
N GLN A 57 4.39 -7.08 -10.28
CA GLN A 57 3.11 -7.62 -10.76
C GLN A 57 3.27 -8.75 -11.79
N PHE A 58 4.49 -8.93 -12.31
CA PHE A 58 4.84 -9.86 -13.38
C PHE A 58 5.83 -10.95 -12.93
N THR A 59 6.12 -11.04 -11.63
CA THR A 59 6.91 -12.16 -11.11
C THR A 59 6.15 -13.48 -11.33
N ASP A 60 6.87 -14.59 -11.46
CA ASP A 60 6.26 -15.91 -11.67
C ASP A 60 5.37 -16.31 -10.47
N ASP A 61 4.16 -16.79 -10.74
CA ASP A 61 3.17 -17.18 -9.73
C ASP A 61 3.61 -18.42 -8.91
N ASN A 62 4.56 -19.22 -9.43
CA ASN A 62 5.14 -20.35 -8.70
C ASN A 62 6.11 -19.88 -7.59
N GLY A 63 6.46 -18.60 -7.58
CA GLY A 63 7.34 -18.01 -6.57
C GLY A 63 6.58 -17.19 -5.52
N PRO A 64 7.05 -15.96 -5.24
CA PRO A 64 6.42 -15.09 -4.26
C PRO A 64 5.09 -14.53 -4.78
N VAL A 65 4.15 -14.24 -3.88
CA VAL A 65 2.88 -13.60 -4.26
C VAL A 65 3.18 -12.26 -4.96
N PRO A 66 2.76 -12.09 -6.23
CA PRO A 66 2.97 -10.85 -6.97
C PRO A 66 2.29 -9.66 -6.31
N THR A 67 2.86 -8.46 -6.49
CA THR A 67 2.12 -7.24 -6.15
C THR A 67 0.86 -7.16 -7.00
N GLN A 68 -0.29 -6.92 -6.38
CA GLN A 68 -1.57 -6.86 -7.05
C GLN A 68 -2.35 -5.63 -6.60
N PHE A 69 -2.82 -4.83 -7.55
CA PHE A 69 -3.70 -3.69 -7.27
C PHE A 69 -5.14 -4.07 -7.57
N VAL A 70 -6.04 -3.66 -6.68
CA VAL A 70 -7.48 -3.83 -6.82
C VAL A 70 -8.13 -2.46 -6.71
N ILE A 71 -8.98 -2.11 -7.67
CA ILE A 71 -9.81 -0.90 -7.65
C ILE A 71 -11.25 -1.35 -7.87
N ASP A 72 -12.18 -0.89 -7.03
CA ASP A 72 -13.61 -1.23 -7.11
C ASP A 72 -13.84 -2.75 -7.30
N GLU A 73 -13.16 -3.55 -6.47
CA GLU A 73 -13.22 -5.03 -6.47
C GLU A 73 -12.67 -5.72 -7.74
N GLN A 74 -12.01 -4.97 -8.63
CA GLN A 74 -11.41 -5.50 -9.85
C GLN A 74 -9.88 -5.44 -9.80
N VAL A 75 -9.23 -6.56 -10.11
CA VAL A 75 -7.78 -6.63 -10.29
C VAL A 75 -7.39 -5.77 -11.49
N VAL A 76 -6.49 -4.82 -11.27
CA VAL A 76 -6.01 -3.90 -12.29
C VAL A 76 -4.49 -3.92 -12.35
N ARG A 77 -3.95 -3.92 -13.57
CA ARG A 77 -2.51 -3.76 -13.78
C ARG A 77 -2.14 -2.28 -13.84
N PHE A 78 -1.15 -1.92 -13.03
CA PHE A 78 -0.46 -0.64 -13.09
C PHE A 78 0.78 -0.77 -13.98
N GLU A 79 1.21 0.32 -14.58
CA GLU A 79 2.50 0.41 -15.25
C GLU A 79 3.62 0.54 -14.22
N GLU A 80 4.64 -0.31 -14.30
CA GLU A 80 5.82 -0.24 -13.43
C GLU A 80 6.78 0.84 -13.96
N LYS A 81 6.84 1.98 -13.27
CA LYS A 81 7.67 3.14 -13.66
C LYS A 81 9.12 3.02 -13.17
N THR A 82 9.36 2.18 -12.17
CA THR A 82 10.71 1.90 -11.67
C THR A 82 11.30 0.71 -12.40
N THR A 83 12.59 0.75 -12.73
CA THR A 83 13.28 -0.40 -13.32
C THR A 83 13.38 -1.53 -12.30
N SER A 84 12.81 -2.69 -12.63
CA SER A 84 12.91 -3.92 -11.85
C SER A 84 14.20 -4.68 -12.14
N MET A 85 14.55 -5.61 -11.25
CA MET A 85 15.59 -6.61 -11.47
C MET A 85 14.96 -7.98 -11.62
N LYS A 86 15.49 -8.80 -12.52
CA LYS A 86 15.11 -10.20 -12.68
C LYS A 86 16.26 -11.09 -12.22
N GLU A 87 15.99 -12.00 -11.30
CA GLU A 87 17.02 -12.86 -10.70
C GLU A 87 16.40 -14.21 -10.32
N PHE A 88 17.18 -15.29 -10.43
CA PHE A 88 16.78 -16.59 -9.90
C PHE A 88 16.73 -16.55 -8.38
N ASP A 89 15.60 -16.95 -7.79
CA ASP A 89 15.44 -17.01 -6.34
C ASP A 89 15.55 -18.47 -5.87
N PRO A 90 16.59 -18.84 -5.10
CA PRO A 90 16.78 -20.20 -4.65
C PRO A 90 15.72 -20.65 -3.62
N LEU A 91 14.98 -19.73 -3.00
CA LEU A 91 13.89 -20.08 -2.08
C LEU A 91 12.67 -20.63 -2.85
N PHE A 92 12.46 -20.13 -4.06
CA PHE A 92 11.30 -20.45 -4.90
C PHE A 92 11.66 -21.30 -6.12
N GLU A 93 12.94 -21.50 -6.39
CA GLU A 93 13.47 -22.24 -7.54
C GLU A 93 12.98 -21.72 -8.91
N VAL A 94 12.63 -20.44 -8.99
CA VAL A 94 12.15 -19.75 -10.20
C VAL A 94 12.81 -18.38 -10.37
N GLU A 95 12.71 -17.81 -11.56
CA GLU A 95 13.08 -16.41 -11.77
C GLU A 95 12.02 -15.48 -11.17
N VAL A 96 12.45 -14.58 -10.28
CA VAL A 96 11.60 -13.56 -9.69
C VAL A 96 11.93 -12.18 -10.26
N ILE A 97 10.90 -11.35 -10.40
CA ILE A 97 11.06 -9.94 -10.78
C ILE A 97 10.80 -9.09 -9.53
N LYS A 98 11.75 -8.20 -9.21
CA LYS A 98 11.79 -7.53 -7.91
C LYS A 98 12.32 -6.10 -7.93
N PHE A 99 11.96 -5.36 -6.88
CA PHE A 99 12.38 -4.00 -6.60
C PHE A 99 13.11 -3.93 -5.25
N LYS A 100 14.05 -2.98 -5.16
CA LYS A 100 14.77 -2.60 -3.92
C LYS A 100 14.68 -1.09 -3.75
N ASP A 101 14.74 -0.63 -2.50
CA ASP A 101 14.69 0.77 -2.06
C ASP A 101 13.39 1.52 -2.39
N LYS A 102 12.89 1.42 -3.62
CA LYS A 102 11.68 2.08 -4.09
C LYS A 102 11.06 1.34 -5.27
N ALA A 103 9.72 1.35 -5.37
CA ALA A 103 8.99 1.01 -6.57
C ALA A 103 7.86 2.02 -6.81
N ILE A 104 7.71 2.46 -8.05
CA ILE A 104 6.67 3.41 -8.46
C ILE A 104 5.82 2.74 -9.53
N PHE A 105 4.52 2.78 -9.33
CA PHE A 105 3.50 2.24 -10.21
C PHE A 105 2.55 3.35 -10.63
N SER A 106 2.09 3.36 -11.88
CA SER A 106 1.07 4.31 -12.30
C SER A 106 -0.11 3.70 -13.05
N LYS A 107 -1.27 4.32 -12.90
CA LYS A 107 -2.49 3.89 -13.58
C LYS A 107 -3.31 5.11 -13.98
N ILE A 108 -3.59 5.20 -15.29
CA ILE A 108 -4.57 6.15 -15.79
C ILE A 108 -5.96 5.57 -15.56
N ILE A 109 -6.84 6.36 -14.94
CA ILE A 109 -8.24 6.05 -14.71
C ILE A 109 -9.12 7.19 -15.25
N LYS A 110 -10.37 6.87 -15.54
CA LYS A 110 -11.37 7.86 -15.92
C LYS A 110 -12.05 8.43 -14.68
N LYS A 111 -12.57 9.66 -14.80
CA LYS A 111 -13.37 10.28 -13.74
C LYS A 111 -14.54 9.38 -13.36
N SER A 112 -14.62 8.98 -12.09
CA SER A 112 -15.75 8.24 -11.54
C SER A 112 -16.93 9.18 -11.27
N ALA A 113 -18.15 8.68 -11.44
CA ALA A 113 -19.38 9.40 -11.09
C ALA A 113 -19.46 9.71 -9.59
N THR A 114 -18.83 8.89 -8.75
CA THR A 114 -18.79 9.08 -7.29
C THR A 114 -17.76 10.12 -6.83
N GLY A 115 -16.85 10.54 -7.73
CA GLY A 115 -15.74 11.42 -7.37
C GLY A 115 -14.70 10.77 -6.45
N LYS A 116 -14.77 9.45 -6.23
CA LYS A 116 -13.84 8.71 -5.36
C LYS A 116 -13.35 7.44 -6.04
N VAL A 117 -12.14 7.03 -5.68
CA VAL A 117 -11.51 5.77 -6.09
C VAL A 117 -11.13 5.02 -4.84
N ASN A 118 -11.72 3.84 -4.66
CA ASN A 118 -11.38 2.95 -3.55
C ASN A 118 -10.61 1.76 -4.09
N GLY A 119 -9.57 1.37 -3.37
CA GLY A 119 -8.80 0.20 -3.75
C GLY A 119 -7.85 -0.23 -2.65
N TYR A 120 -7.08 -1.26 -2.97
CA TYR A 120 -6.00 -1.73 -2.14
C TYR A 120 -4.89 -2.33 -2.99
N VAL A 121 -3.70 -2.41 -2.41
CA VAL A 121 -2.60 -3.19 -2.94
C VAL A 121 -2.33 -4.37 -2.01
N THR A 122 -2.32 -5.57 -2.57
CA THR A 122 -1.83 -6.78 -1.91
C THR A 122 -0.39 -7.00 -2.34
N PHE A 123 0.51 -7.21 -1.39
CA PHE A 123 1.91 -7.48 -1.70
C PHE A 123 2.56 -8.40 -0.68
N MET A 124 3.64 -9.06 -1.10
CA MET A 124 4.53 -9.83 -0.25
C MET A 124 5.94 -9.24 -0.30
N THR A 125 6.67 -9.37 0.81
CA THR A 125 8.03 -8.83 0.94
C THR A 125 8.95 -9.78 1.69
N CYS A 126 10.20 -9.87 1.26
CA CYS A 126 11.21 -10.75 1.84
C CYS A 126 12.54 -10.01 2.04
N ASP A 127 13.32 -10.44 3.02
CA ASP A 127 14.66 -9.89 3.33
C ASP A 127 15.81 -10.79 2.81
N GLY A 128 15.48 -11.81 2.02
CA GLY A 128 16.40 -12.82 1.51
C GLY A 128 16.59 -14.03 2.45
N ALA A 129 16.14 -13.96 3.70
CA ALA A 129 16.12 -15.10 4.63
C ALA A 129 14.69 -15.57 4.95
N LYS A 130 13.74 -14.63 5.01
CA LYS A 130 12.33 -14.90 5.29
C LYS A 130 11.43 -13.99 4.47
N CYS A 131 10.20 -14.45 4.31
CA CYS A 131 9.11 -13.68 3.72
C CYS A 131 8.07 -13.38 4.78
N LEU A 132 7.54 -12.15 4.76
CA LEU A 132 6.36 -11.81 5.56
C LEU A 132 5.10 -12.27 4.81
N PRO A 133 4.03 -12.64 5.53
CA PRO A 133 2.76 -12.96 4.88
C PRO A 133 2.27 -11.81 3.99
N PRO A 134 1.56 -12.10 2.89
CA PRO A 134 0.93 -11.08 2.07
C PRO A 134 0.07 -10.14 2.92
N THR A 135 0.15 -8.85 2.63
CA THR A 135 -0.55 -7.80 3.38
C THR A 135 -1.24 -6.85 2.41
N ASP A 136 -2.43 -6.38 2.80
CA ASP A 136 -3.20 -5.40 2.06
C ASP A 136 -2.97 -3.99 2.62
N VAL A 137 -2.82 -3.01 1.73
CA VAL A 137 -2.85 -1.60 2.09
C VAL A 137 -3.92 -0.90 1.27
N ASN A 138 -4.96 -0.45 1.97
CA ASN A 138 -6.08 0.27 1.39
C ASN A 138 -5.70 1.71 1.00
N PHE A 139 -6.28 2.21 -0.07
CA PHE A 139 -6.23 3.61 -0.46
C PHE A 139 -7.62 4.12 -0.86
N ASN A 140 -7.86 5.39 -0.54
CA ASN A 140 -9.05 6.14 -0.94
C ASN A 140 -8.57 7.47 -1.49
N LEU A 141 -8.91 7.75 -2.75
CA LEU A 141 -8.48 8.95 -3.45
C LEU A 141 -9.71 9.72 -3.97
N ASP A 142 -9.74 11.02 -3.69
CA ASP A 142 -10.77 11.93 -4.22
C ASP A 142 -10.35 12.44 -5.62
N ILE A 143 -11.27 12.38 -6.59
CA ILE A 143 -11.08 12.74 -8.01
C ILE A 143 -12.12 13.76 -8.50
N ASN A 144 -12.51 14.68 -7.63
CA ASN A 144 -13.47 15.74 -7.94
C ASN A 144 -12.92 16.80 -8.90
#